data_AF-F0ID13-F1
#
_entry.id   AF-F0ID13-F1
#
_cell.length_a   1.000
_cell.length_b   1.000
_cell.length_c   1.000
_cell.angle_alpha   90.00
_cell.angle_beta   90.00
_cell.angle_gamma   90.00
#
_symmetry.space_group_name_H-M   'P 1'
#
loop_
_entity.id
_entity.type
_entity.pdbx_description
1 polymer ?
#
loop_
_entity_poly.entity_id
_entity_poly.type
_entity_poly.pdbx_seq_one_letter_code
_entity_poly.pdbx_strand_id
1 'polypeptide(L)'
;MPFLIFSKMSLTAISPIDGRYASKTETLQAYFSEQALIRYRLRIEVEYFIALCEIPLPQLASFNKENFQILRNLYTSFSTEDALRIKEIEQITNHDVKAVEYFLKQQFDHLSLHPYKEFIHFGLTSQDINNTAIPLSIKEAIKGTYLPQIEILVQKIETLALQWKDIPMLARTHGQPASPTRLGKEMKVFSVRLREQLQYFSTLKHAAKFGGATGNYNAHKVAFPTIQWRSFSKHFVEDILGLYHSFPTTQIEHYDHLAALFDLLKRINTILIDFNRDIWTYISMDYFKQRIKEGEVGSSAMPHKVNPIDFENSEGNLGIANALLEHLSRKLPVSRLQRDLTDSTVLRNVGVPFAHTLIAITSTLKGLDKLILNQDKLYDDLHDNWAVVAEAIQTILRREGYPNPYEALKGLTRTYQKINEQVIHEFINSLTVSDELKAELKAITPENYTGGDYLDY
;
A
#
# COMPACT_ATOMS: atom_id res chain seq x y z
N MET A 1 -10.27 8.20 -32.74
CA MET A 1 -9.11 9.13 -32.78
C MET A 1 -8.46 9.35 -31.40
N PRO A 2 -9.20 9.61 -30.30
CA PRO A 2 -8.59 9.84 -28.96
C PRO A 2 -7.81 8.63 -28.43
N PHE A 3 -8.36 7.42 -28.61
CA PHE A 3 -7.71 6.15 -28.21
C PHE A 3 -6.34 5.94 -28.87
N LEU A 4 -6.18 6.35 -30.13
CA LEU A 4 -4.92 6.21 -30.89
C LEU A 4 -3.86 7.27 -30.49
N ILE A 5 -4.29 8.40 -29.94
CA ILE A 5 -3.39 9.45 -29.44
C ILE A 5 -2.90 9.09 -28.03
N PHE A 6 -3.81 8.64 -27.15
CA PHE A 6 -3.45 8.08 -25.85
C PHE A 6 -2.55 6.84 -25.99
N SER A 7 -2.83 5.94 -26.95
CA SER A 7 -1.98 4.76 -27.17
C SER A 7 -0.58 5.11 -27.70
N LYS A 8 -0.45 6.14 -28.54
CA LYS A 8 0.87 6.63 -28.99
C LYS A 8 1.71 7.18 -27.85
N MET A 9 1.13 7.99 -26.96
CA MET A 9 1.85 8.54 -25.80
C MET A 9 2.26 7.44 -24.79
N SER A 10 1.39 6.44 -24.58
CA SER A 10 1.72 5.28 -23.73
C SER A 10 2.90 4.46 -24.29
N LEU A 11 3.01 4.29 -25.60
CA LEU A 11 4.11 3.53 -26.22
C LEU A 11 5.47 4.24 -26.15
N THR A 12 5.49 5.58 -26.08
CA THR A 12 6.73 6.36 -26.01
C THR A 12 7.06 6.85 -24.59
N ALA A 13 6.26 6.49 -23.60
CA ALA A 13 6.50 6.85 -22.20
C ALA A 13 7.78 6.18 -21.69
N ILE A 14 8.65 6.95 -21.02
CA ILE A 14 9.86 6.43 -20.37
C ILE A 14 9.48 5.58 -19.16
N SER A 15 8.58 6.11 -18.32
CA SER A 15 8.11 5.39 -17.12
C SER A 15 7.03 4.37 -17.51
N PRO A 16 7.12 3.12 -17.03
CA PRO A 16 6.14 2.10 -17.37
C PRO A 16 4.78 2.35 -16.70
N ILE A 17 4.72 3.15 -15.63
CA ILE A 17 3.46 3.49 -14.94
C ILE A 17 2.55 4.36 -15.82
N ASP A 18 3.12 5.15 -16.73
CA ASP A 18 2.39 5.99 -17.69
C ASP A 18 2.35 5.37 -19.10
N GLY A 19 3.12 4.30 -19.30
CA GLY A 19 3.19 3.54 -20.54
C GLY A 19 2.45 2.21 -20.45
N ARG A 20 3.21 1.11 -20.39
CA ARG A 20 2.71 -0.27 -20.37
C ARG A 20 1.62 -0.52 -19.32
N TYR A 21 1.66 0.17 -18.18
CA TYR A 21 0.73 -0.02 -17.07
C TYR A 21 -0.24 1.15 -16.87
N ALA A 22 -0.35 2.09 -17.82
CA ALA A 22 -1.20 3.27 -17.69
C ALA A 22 -2.66 2.94 -17.32
N SER A 23 -3.23 1.89 -17.92
CA SER A 23 -4.60 1.47 -17.61
C SER A 23 -4.79 0.94 -16.19
N LYS A 24 -3.71 0.58 -15.48
CA LYS A 24 -3.75 0.16 -14.07
C LYS A 24 -3.55 1.33 -13.10
N THR A 25 -3.10 2.48 -13.58
CA THR A 25 -2.62 3.59 -12.75
C THR A 25 -3.33 4.90 -13.04
N GLU A 26 -4.18 4.96 -14.07
CA GLU A 26 -4.89 6.18 -14.49
C GLU A 26 -5.67 6.87 -13.36
N THR A 27 -6.24 6.10 -12.43
CA THR A 27 -6.97 6.62 -11.28
C THR A 27 -6.08 7.48 -10.36
N LEU A 28 -4.77 7.24 -10.35
CA LEU A 28 -3.80 7.99 -9.56
C LEU A 28 -3.45 9.35 -10.17
N GLN A 29 -3.71 9.55 -11.47
CA GLN A 29 -3.47 10.83 -12.14
C GLN A 29 -4.32 11.94 -11.53
N ALA A 30 -5.51 11.61 -11.01
CA ALA A 30 -6.36 12.55 -10.30
C ALA A 30 -5.75 13.09 -8.98
N TYR A 31 -4.67 12.50 -8.46
CA TYR A 31 -4.04 12.90 -7.20
C TYR A 31 -2.59 13.37 -7.37
N PHE A 32 -1.84 12.76 -8.28
CA PHE A 32 -0.39 12.91 -8.34
C PHE A 32 0.15 13.50 -9.66
N SER A 33 -0.70 13.73 -10.66
CA SER A 33 -0.27 14.43 -11.88
C SER A 33 0.00 15.92 -11.61
N GLU A 34 0.70 16.58 -12.52
CA GLU A 34 0.89 18.04 -12.45
C GLU A 34 -0.45 18.78 -12.46
N GLN A 35 -1.40 18.34 -13.29
CA GLN A 35 -2.75 18.89 -13.33
C GLN A 35 -3.47 18.73 -11.98
N ALA A 36 -3.34 17.56 -11.33
CA ALA A 36 -3.89 17.34 -10.00
C ALA A 36 -3.23 18.25 -8.97
N LEU A 37 -1.90 18.38 -8.96
CA LEU A 37 -1.19 19.27 -8.04
C LEU A 37 -1.67 20.71 -8.18
N ILE A 38 -1.84 21.21 -9.41
CA ILE A 38 -2.40 22.54 -9.67
C ILE A 38 -3.83 22.65 -9.13
N ARG A 39 -4.69 21.65 -9.37
CA ARG A 39 -6.06 21.62 -8.84
C ARG A 39 -6.10 21.67 -7.32
N TYR A 40 -5.25 20.90 -6.63
CA TYR A 40 -5.15 20.95 -5.17
C TYR A 40 -4.63 22.30 -4.68
N ARG A 41 -3.62 22.89 -5.34
CA ARG A 41 -3.13 24.24 -5.00
C ARG A 41 -4.24 25.29 -5.12
N LEU A 42 -5.04 25.23 -6.19
CA LEU A 42 -6.22 26.08 -6.36
C LEU A 42 -7.24 25.89 -5.23
N ARG A 43 -7.53 24.64 -4.86
CA ARG A 43 -8.42 24.34 -3.73
C ARG A 43 -7.96 24.99 -2.44
N ILE A 44 -6.66 24.91 -2.11
CA ILE A 44 -6.12 25.51 -0.89
C ILE A 44 -6.25 27.03 -0.93
N GLU A 45 -5.87 27.68 -2.03
CA GLU A 45 -5.96 29.14 -2.17
C GLU A 45 -7.41 29.64 -2.05
N VAL A 46 -8.34 28.95 -2.73
CA VAL A 46 -9.76 29.29 -2.70
C VAL A 46 -10.34 29.13 -1.29
N GLU A 47 -10.12 27.97 -0.65
CA GLU A 47 -10.64 27.74 0.70
C GLU A 47 -9.98 28.65 1.74
N TYR A 48 -8.71 29.03 1.54
CA TYR A 48 -8.04 30.02 2.40
C TYR A 48 -8.69 31.39 2.28
N PHE A 49 -8.94 31.86 1.05
CA PHE A 49 -9.65 33.13 0.84
C PHE A 49 -11.05 33.10 1.47
N ILE A 50 -11.81 32.01 1.28
CA ILE A 50 -13.12 31.82 1.90
C ILE A 50 -13.00 31.89 3.44
N ALA A 51 -12.01 31.22 4.04
CA ALA A 51 -11.77 31.26 5.48
C ALA A 51 -11.42 32.68 5.97
N LEU A 52 -10.69 33.48 5.19
CA LEU A 52 -10.43 34.89 5.51
C LEU A 52 -11.72 35.73 5.50
N CYS A 53 -12.68 35.45 4.62
CA CYS A 53 -13.99 36.11 4.61
C CYS A 53 -14.87 35.77 5.82
N GLU A 54 -14.52 34.73 6.59
CA GLU A 54 -15.26 34.31 7.80
C GLU A 54 -14.73 34.94 9.09
N ILE A 55 -13.63 35.69 9.03
CA ILE A 55 -13.07 36.45 10.17
C ILE A 55 -13.24 37.96 9.96
N PRO A 56 -13.21 38.79 11.02
CA PRO A 56 -13.56 40.21 10.93
C PRO A 56 -12.43 41.07 10.32
N LEU A 57 -12.05 40.79 9.06
CA LEU A 57 -11.15 41.63 8.28
C LEU A 57 -11.94 42.76 7.60
N PRO A 58 -11.66 44.04 7.89
CA PRO A 58 -12.44 45.16 7.37
C PRO A 58 -12.57 45.19 5.85
N GLN A 59 -11.51 44.81 5.13
CA GLN A 59 -11.46 44.80 3.67
C GLN A 59 -12.29 43.68 3.03
N LEU A 60 -12.63 42.63 3.80
CA LEU A 60 -13.44 41.51 3.32
C LEU A 60 -14.88 41.53 3.90
N ALA A 61 -15.20 42.49 4.78
CA ALA A 61 -16.48 42.56 5.48
C ALA A 61 -17.69 42.70 4.54
N SER A 62 -17.50 43.30 3.37
CA SER A 62 -18.54 43.47 2.34
C SER A 62 -18.56 42.37 1.27
N PHE A 63 -17.76 41.30 1.42
CA PHE A 63 -17.73 40.23 0.44
C PHE A 63 -19.07 39.47 0.41
N ASN A 64 -19.72 39.38 -0.76
CA ASN A 64 -20.95 38.59 -0.89
C ASN A 64 -20.63 37.08 -0.79
N LYS A 65 -21.02 36.47 0.33
CA LYS A 65 -20.79 35.05 0.63
C LYS A 65 -21.50 34.09 -0.33
N GLU A 66 -22.52 34.54 -1.07
CA GLU A 66 -23.15 33.74 -2.13
C GLU A 66 -22.14 33.34 -3.24
N ASN A 67 -21.05 34.11 -3.40
CA ASN A 67 -20.00 33.81 -4.37
C ASN A 67 -19.09 32.64 -3.97
N PHE A 68 -19.17 32.12 -2.74
CA PHE A 68 -18.31 31.01 -2.31
C PHE A 68 -18.44 29.78 -3.20
N GLN A 69 -19.66 29.45 -3.65
CA GLN A 69 -19.83 28.30 -4.54
C GLN A 69 -19.20 28.55 -5.91
N ILE A 70 -19.28 29.77 -6.43
CA ILE A 70 -18.64 30.15 -7.69
C ILE A 70 -17.12 30.03 -7.57
N LEU A 71 -16.54 30.44 -6.45
CA LEU A 71 -15.10 30.26 -6.19
C LEU A 71 -14.71 28.78 -6.09
N ARG A 72 -15.51 27.95 -5.42
CA ARG A 72 -15.25 26.50 -5.33
C ARG A 72 -15.30 25.81 -6.69
N ASN A 73 -16.16 26.28 -7.59
CA ASN A 73 -16.23 25.77 -8.95
C ASN A 73 -14.91 25.87 -9.72
N LEU A 74 -14.02 26.81 -9.35
CA LEU A 74 -12.69 26.96 -9.96
C LEU A 74 -11.79 25.73 -9.76
N TYR A 75 -11.96 24.97 -8.67
CA TYR A 75 -11.19 23.73 -8.46
C TYR A 75 -12.04 22.46 -8.61
N THR A 76 -13.37 22.51 -8.41
CA THR A 76 -14.24 21.32 -8.59
C THR A 76 -14.53 21.02 -10.06
N SER A 77 -14.55 22.05 -10.91
CA SER A 77 -14.75 21.93 -12.37
C SER A 77 -13.47 22.23 -13.16
N PHE A 78 -12.31 22.09 -12.52
CA PHE A 78 -11.00 22.41 -13.09
C PHE A 78 -10.70 21.55 -14.32
N SER A 79 -10.40 22.21 -15.43
CA SER A 79 -10.19 21.59 -16.74
C SER A 79 -8.71 21.44 -17.11
N THR A 80 -8.44 20.73 -18.20
CA THR A 80 -7.08 20.65 -18.77
C THR A 80 -6.67 21.99 -19.38
N GLU A 81 -7.63 22.73 -19.92
CA GLU A 81 -7.44 24.07 -20.47
C GLU A 81 -7.01 25.06 -19.37
N ASP A 82 -7.61 24.98 -18.18
CA ASP A 82 -7.21 25.79 -17.03
C ASP A 82 -5.77 25.45 -16.59
N ALA A 83 -5.41 24.16 -16.58
CA ALA A 83 -4.06 23.73 -16.26
C ALA A 83 -3.04 24.26 -17.28
N LEU A 84 -3.33 24.17 -18.58
CA LEU A 84 -2.51 24.72 -19.64
C LEU A 84 -2.35 26.23 -19.50
N ARG A 85 -3.43 26.95 -19.17
CA ARG A 85 -3.39 28.39 -18.91
C ARG A 85 -2.46 28.74 -17.75
N ILE A 86 -2.46 27.96 -16.68
CA ILE A 86 -1.53 28.13 -15.56
C ILE A 86 -0.09 27.87 -16.00
N LYS A 87 0.16 26.86 -16.84
CA LYS A 87 1.51 26.60 -17.39
C LYS A 87 2.01 27.75 -18.28
N GLU A 88 1.14 28.41 -19.06
CA GLU A 88 1.51 29.61 -19.83
C GLU A 88 1.95 30.76 -18.91
N ILE A 89 1.25 30.98 -17.81
CA ILE A 89 1.63 32.00 -16.81
C ILE A 89 2.95 31.60 -16.13
N GLU A 90 3.16 30.31 -15.87
CA GLU A 90 4.39 29.79 -15.29
C GLU A 90 5.61 30.02 -16.19
N GLN A 91 5.47 29.93 -17.52
CA GLN A 91 6.56 30.22 -18.46
C GLN A 91 7.10 31.66 -18.31
N ILE A 92 6.23 32.60 -17.91
CA ILE A 92 6.62 34.01 -17.68
C ILE A 92 7.20 34.19 -16.28
N THR A 93 6.60 33.56 -15.27
CA THR A 93 6.96 33.77 -13.86
C THR A 93 8.11 32.90 -13.37
N ASN A 94 8.38 31.79 -14.07
CA ASN A 94 9.26 30.70 -13.65
C ASN A 94 8.98 30.21 -12.21
N HIS A 95 7.72 30.28 -11.78
CA HIS A 95 7.29 29.92 -10.43
C HIS A 95 5.84 29.41 -10.42
N ASP A 96 5.67 28.12 -10.16
CA ASP A 96 4.39 27.40 -10.26
C ASP A 96 3.28 27.94 -9.33
N VAL A 97 3.55 28.13 -8.03
CA VAL A 97 2.54 28.69 -7.10
C VAL A 97 2.18 30.13 -7.44
N LYS A 98 3.14 30.94 -7.91
CA LYS A 98 2.84 32.31 -8.35
C LYS A 98 1.95 32.33 -9.59
N ALA A 99 2.11 31.36 -10.48
CA ALA A 99 1.22 31.20 -11.63
C ALA A 99 -0.22 30.87 -11.20
N VAL A 100 -0.41 30.04 -10.17
CA VAL A 100 -1.72 29.78 -9.56
C VAL A 100 -2.34 31.05 -8.97
N GLU A 101 -1.57 31.87 -8.24
CA GLU A 101 -2.04 33.16 -7.71
C GLU A 101 -2.52 34.08 -8.85
N TYR A 102 -1.73 34.24 -9.91
CA TYR A 102 -2.10 35.09 -11.04
C TYR A 102 -3.31 34.57 -11.81
N PHE A 103 -3.44 33.25 -11.98
CA PHE A 103 -4.63 32.65 -12.55
C PHE A 103 -5.86 33.00 -11.71
N LEU A 104 -5.81 32.84 -10.39
CA LEU A 104 -6.93 33.21 -9.51
C LEU A 104 -7.26 34.69 -9.56
N LYS A 105 -6.25 35.57 -9.64
CA LYS A 105 -6.46 37.02 -9.83
C LYS A 105 -7.20 37.32 -11.15
N GLN A 106 -6.84 36.63 -12.25
CA GLN A 106 -7.58 36.74 -13.52
C GLN A 106 -9.04 36.27 -13.38
N GLN A 107 -9.27 35.16 -12.66
CA GLN A 107 -10.63 34.68 -12.40
C GLN A 107 -11.45 35.68 -11.55
N PHE A 108 -10.84 36.31 -10.55
CA PHE A 108 -11.51 37.35 -9.76
C PHE A 108 -11.87 38.57 -10.60
N ASP A 109 -11.02 38.98 -11.55
CA ASP A 109 -11.34 40.06 -12.47
C ASP A 109 -12.54 39.68 -13.37
N HIS A 110 -12.58 38.46 -13.91
CA HIS A 110 -13.71 37.97 -14.71
C HIS A 110 -15.03 37.88 -13.92
N LEU A 111 -14.96 37.53 -12.63
CA LEU A 111 -16.11 37.43 -11.74
C LEU A 111 -16.52 38.77 -11.13
N SER A 112 -15.90 39.89 -11.53
CA SER A 112 -16.12 41.22 -10.96
C SER A 112 -15.83 41.31 -9.45
N LEU A 113 -14.90 40.48 -8.95
CA LEU A 113 -14.43 40.44 -7.55
C LEU A 113 -13.10 41.19 -7.35
N HIS A 114 -12.74 42.07 -8.30
CA HIS A 114 -11.47 42.80 -8.32
C HIS A 114 -11.10 43.55 -7.02
N PRO A 115 -12.02 44.09 -6.19
CA PRO A 115 -11.63 44.77 -4.94
C PRO A 115 -10.98 43.84 -3.91
N TYR A 116 -11.21 42.53 -4.02
CA TYR A 116 -10.79 41.54 -3.04
C TYR A 116 -9.56 40.74 -3.50
N LYS A 117 -9.12 40.88 -4.75
CA LYS A 117 -8.13 39.99 -5.38
C LYS A 117 -6.73 40.05 -4.75
N GLU A 118 -6.39 41.14 -4.06
CA GLU A 118 -5.11 41.24 -3.33
C GLU A 118 -5.10 40.47 -2.00
N PHE A 119 -6.23 39.87 -1.59
CA PHE A 119 -6.27 38.90 -0.49
C PHE A 119 -6.00 37.46 -0.93
N ILE A 120 -5.90 37.19 -2.24
CA ILE A 120 -5.42 35.90 -2.76
C ILE A 120 -3.96 35.75 -2.32
N HIS A 121 -3.59 34.59 -1.77
CA HIS A 121 -2.26 34.34 -1.21
C HIS A 121 -1.84 35.28 -0.05
N PHE A 122 -2.79 35.95 0.62
CA PHE A 122 -2.49 36.95 1.65
C PHE A 122 -1.62 36.40 2.79
N GLY A 123 -0.42 36.96 2.97
CA GLY A 123 0.51 36.59 4.05
C GLY A 123 1.14 35.21 3.91
N LEU A 124 0.78 34.44 2.89
CA LEU A 124 1.24 33.07 2.69
C LEU A 124 2.65 33.02 2.10
N THR A 125 3.27 31.86 2.22
CA THR A 125 4.38 31.43 1.38
C THR A 125 3.96 30.23 0.54
N SER A 126 4.65 29.95 -0.56
CA SER A 126 4.34 28.84 -1.45
C SER A 126 4.27 27.47 -0.76
N GLN A 127 4.95 27.30 0.38
CA GLN A 127 4.88 26.05 1.16
C GLN A 127 3.64 25.93 2.03
N ASP A 128 2.97 27.02 2.38
CA ASP A 128 1.65 26.90 3.00
C ASP A 128 0.66 26.24 2.03
N ILE A 129 0.85 26.45 0.72
CA ILE A 129 0.08 25.79 -0.33
C ILE A 129 0.60 24.38 -0.62
N ASN A 130 1.91 24.20 -0.84
CA ASN A 130 2.46 22.88 -1.18
C ASN A 130 2.31 21.87 -0.03
N ASN A 131 2.57 22.27 1.22
CA ASN A 131 2.47 21.40 2.39
C ASN A 131 1.05 21.27 2.96
N THR A 132 0.04 21.70 2.21
CA THR A 132 -1.38 21.36 2.44
C THR A 132 -1.95 20.61 1.22
N ALA A 133 -1.66 21.07 0.01
CA ALA A 133 -2.08 20.43 -1.24
C ALA A 133 -1.57 18.98 -1.37
N ILE A 134 -0.29 18.74 -1.10
CA ILE A 134 0.33 17.41 -1.25
C ILE A 134 -0.18 16.43 -0.17
N PRO A 135 -0.18 16.77 1.14
CA PRO A 135 -0.79 15.89 2.15
C PRO A 135 -2.27 15.59 1.89
N LEU A 136 -3.02 16.57 1.37
CA LEU A 136 -4.42 16.37 1.00
C LEU A 136 -4.58 15.41 -0.18
N SER A 137 -3.77 15.53 -1.23
CA SER A 137 -3.82 14.61 -2.35
C SER A 137 -3.43 13.18 -1.96
N ILE A 138 -2.42 13.02 -1.09
CA ILE A 138 -2.03 11.72 -0.53
C ILE A 138 -3.16 11.12 0.30
N LYS A 139 -3.77 11.91 1.20
CA LYS A 139 -4.92 11.47 2.02
C LYS A 139 -6.07 10.97 1.15
N GLU A 140 -6.41 11.72 0.11
CA GLU A 140 -7.50 11.36 -0.80
C GLU A 140 -7.15 10.18 -1.69
N ALA A 141 -5.90 10.04 -2.15
CA ALA A 141 -5.43 8.87 -2.90
C ALA A 141 -5.47 7.59 -2.04
N ILE A 142 -5.08 7.69 -0.77
CA ILE A 142 -5.15 6.56 0.17
C ILE A 142 -6.60 6.10 0.33
N LYS A 143 -7.50 7.04 0.63
CA LYS A 143 -8.91 6.75 0.88
C LYS A 143 -9.65 6.29 -0.39
N GLY A 144 -9.42 6.96 -1.51
CA GLY A 144 -10.16 6.79 -2.75
C GLY A 144 -9.62 5.71 -3.68
N THR A 145 -8.37 5.28 -3.51
CA THR A 145 -7.74 4.31 -4.43
C THR A 145 -6.98 3.22 -3.71
N TYR A 146 -6.05 3.55 -2.81
CA TYR A 146 -5.19 2.54 -2.19
C TYR A 146 -5.96 1.57 -1.28
N LEU A 147 -6.67 2.09 -0.27
CA LEU A 147 -7.38 1.29 0.73
C LEU A 147 -8.45 0.36 0.11
N PRO A 148 -9.29 0.83 -0.84
CA PRO A 148 -10.24 -0.07 -1.51
C PRO A 148 -9.57 -1.25 -2.22
N GLN A 149 -8.41 -1.02 -2.86
CA GLN A 149 -7.73 -2.04 -3.66
C GLN A 149 -7.02 -3.08 -2.79
N ILE A 150 -6.33 -2.65 -1.73
CA ILE A 150 -5.71 -3.58 -0.79
C ILE A 150 -6.76 -4.38 -0.01
N GLU A 151 -7.92 -3.77 0.31
CA GLU A 151 -9.03 -4.48 0.97
C GLU A 151 -9.56 -5.63 0.11
N ILE A 152 -9.76 -5.41 -1.20
CA ILE A 152 -10.17 -6.47 -2.14
C ILE A 152 -9.17 -7.63 -2.14
N LEU A 153 -7.87 -7.33 -2.15
CA LEU A 153 -6.82 -8.35 -2.08
C LEU A 153 -6.85 -9.13 -0.76
N VAL A 154 -6.96 -8.44 0.38
CA VAL A 154 -7.01 -9.10 1.69
C VAL A 154 -8.23 -10.00 1.79
N GLN A 155 -9.42 -9.52 1.38
CA GLN A 155 -10.64 -10.32 1.36
C GLN A 155 -10.53 -11.55 0.45
N LYS A 156 -9.85 -11.41 -0.71
CA LYS A 156 -9.59 -12.54 -1.60
C LYS A 156 -8.71 -13.59 -0.91
N ILE A 157 -7.64 -13.17 -0.23
CA ILE A 157 -6.77 -14.07 0.54
C ILE A 157 -7.57 -14.75 1.65
N GLU A 158 -8.39 -14.03 2.40
CA GLU A 158 -9.25 -14.58 3.46
C GLU A 158 -10.25 -15.60 2.93
N THR A 159 -10.87 -15.31 1.79
CA THR A 159 -11.80 -16.24 1.12
C THR A 159 -11.11 -17.55 0.75
N LEU A 160 -9.90 -17.46 0.17
CA LEU A 160 -9.10 -18.65 -0.16
C LEU A 160 -8.63 -19.39 1.09
N ALA A 161 -8.30 -18.66 2.16
CA ALA A 161 -7.94 -19.23 3.45
C ALA A 161 -9.06 -20.10 4.03
N LEU A 162 -10.31 -19.63 3.92
CA LEU A 162 -11.50 -20.37 4.35
C LEU A 162 -11.81 -21.54 3.40
N GLN A 163 -11.70 -21.31 2.09
CA GLN A 163 -11.96 -22.35 1.08
C GLN A 163 -11.01 -23.54 1.24
N TRP A 164 -9.75 -23.31 1.61
CA TRP A 164 -8.73 -24.34 1.75
C TRP A 164 -8.45 -24.72 3.20
N LYS A 165 -9.42 -24.47 4.09
CA LYS A 165 -9.19 -24.56 5.54
C LYS A 165 -8.83 -25.95 6.04
N ASP A 166 -9.37 -26.97 5.39
CA ASP A 166 -9.21 -28.38 5.77
C ASP A 166 -8.22 -29.11 4.86
N ILE A 167 -7.44 -28.41 4.01
CA ILE A 167 -6.49 -29.03 3.08
C ILE A 167 -5.15 -29.25 3.77
N PRO A 168 -4.77 -30.50 4.12
CA PRO A 168 -3.47 -30.78 4.72
C PRO A 168 -2.35 -30.47 3.73
N MET A 169 -1.23 -29.99 4.24
CA MET A 169 -0.05 -29.66 3.44
C MET A 169 1.22 -30.02 4.19
N LEU A 170 2.18 -30.62 3.50
CA LEU A 170 3.51 -30.82 4.04
C LEU A 170 4.18 -29.45 4.23
N ALA A 171 4.50 -29.08 5.47
CA ALA A 171 5.22 -27.84 5.72
C ALA A 171 6.69 -27.98 5.31
N ARG A 172 7.34 -26.84 5.05
CA ARG A 172 8.78 -26.80 4.78
C ARG A 172 9.48 -25.79 5.66
N THR A 173 10.47 -26.25 6.42
CA THR A 173 11.38 -25.39 7.19
C THR A 173 12.79 -25.58 6.68
N HIS A 174 13.51 -24.49 6.38
CA HIS A 174 14.79 -24.56 5.64
C HIS A 174 14.68 -25.32 4.30
N GLY A 175 13.49 -25.29 3.68
CA GLY A 175 13.17 -26.05 2.46
C GLY A 175 12.96 -27.56 2.65
N GLN A 176 13.15 -28.08 3.86
CA GLN A 176 13.03 -29.51 4.18
C GLN A 176 11.63 -29.86 4.70
N PRO A 177 11.13 -31.09 4.46
CA PRO A 177 9.89 -31.60 5.05
C PRO A 177 9.84 -31.37 6.57
N ALA A 178 8.72 -30.85 7.05
CA ALA A 178 8.47 -30.55 8.45
C ALA A 178 7.04 -30.94 8.85
N SER A 179 6.72 -30.80 10.14
CA SER A 179 5.41 -31.13 10.70
C SER A 179 4.27 -30.52 9.85
N PRO A 180 3.26 -31.31 9.45
CA PRO A 180 2.21 -30.87 8.54
C PRO A 180 1.47 -29.63 9.02
N THR A 181 0.95 -28.88 8.05
CA THR A 181 0.12 -27.69 8.24
C THR A 181 -1.15 -27.81 7.41
N ARG A 182 -1.93 -26.73 7.30
CA ARG A 182 -3.06 -26.62 6.37
C ARG A 182 -2.82 -25.46 5.40
N LEU A 183 -3.14 -25.68 4.12
CA LEU A 183 -2.98 -24.66 3.09
C LEU A 183 -3.75 -23.38 3.43
N GLY A 184 -5.01 -23.53 3.88
CA GLY A 184 -5.83 -22.40 4.31
C GLY A 184 -5.21 -21.62 5.48
N LYS A 185 -4.54 -22.31 6.41
CA LYS A 185 -3.81 -21.66 7.52
C LYS A 185 -2.67 -20.81 6.98
N GLU A 186 -1.87 -21.31 6.04
CA GLU A 186 -0.75 -20.54 5.50
C GLU A 186 -1.24 -19.30 4.74
N MET A 187 -2.39 -19.37 4.05
CA MET A 187 -3.04 -18.17 3.48
C MET A 187 -3.49 -17.18 4.58
N LYS A 188 -4.07 -17.67 5.67
CA LYS A 188 -4.54 -16.85 6.81
C LYS A 188 -3.40 -16.10 7.50
N VAL A 189 -2.19 -16.66 7.56
CA VAL A 189 -1.01 -15.96 8.11
C VAL A 189 -0.79 -14.62 7.41
N PHE A 190 -0.90 -14.58 6.08
CA PHE A 190 -0.71 -13.35 5.31
C PHE A 190 -1.86 -12.36 5.51
N SER A 191 -3.11 -12.81 5.52
CA SER A 191 -4.23 -11.88 5.75
C SER A 191 -4.18 -11.28 7.15
N VAL A 192 -3.84 -12.04 8.19
CA VAL A 192 -3.62 -11.52 9.55
C VAL A 192 -2.53 -10.45 9.56
N ARG A 193 -1.36 -10.74 8.98
CA ARG A 193 -0.25 -9.76 8.89
C ARG A 193 -0.67 -8.47 8.17
N LEU A 194 -1.44 -8.58 7.08
CA LEU A 194 -1.93 -7.43 6.33
C LEU A 194 -2.96 -6.63 7.14
N ARG A 195 -3.93 -7.31 7.77
CA ARG A 195 -4.95 -6.68 8.63
C ARG A 195 -4.29 -5.87 9.76
N GLU A 196 -3.29 -6.43 10.42
CA GLU A 196 -2.50 -5.73 11.45
C GLU A 196 -1.86 -4.44 10.92
N GLN A 197 -1.29 -4.46 9.71
CA GLN A 197 -0.75 -3.23 9.11
C GLN A 197 -1.86 -2.23 8.76
N LEU A 198 -3.00 -2.69 8.23
CA LEU A 198 -4.09 -1.80 7.81
C LEU A 198 -4.70 -1.01 8.97
N GLN A 199 -4.69 -1.54 10.19
CA GLN A 199 -5.18 -0.82 11.38
C GLN A 199 -4.42 0.49 11.63
N TYR A 200 -3.12 0.55 11.28
CA TYR A 200 -2.29 1.73 11.52
C TYR A 200 -2.68 2.94 10.67
N PHE A 201 -3.40 2.78 9.54
CA PHE A 201 -3.86 3.93 8.76
C PHE A 201 -4.73 4.89 9.59
N SER A 202 -5.53 4.36 10.52
CA SER A 202 -6.37 5.18 11.40
C SER A 202 -5.57 5.99 12.42
N THR A 203 -4.32 5.59 12.71
CA THR A 203 -3.43 6.23 13.67
C THR A 203 -2.55 7.30 13.04
N LEU A 204 -2.40 7.27 11.72
CA LEU A 204 -1.54 8.20 10.99
C LEU A 204 -2.20 9.55 10.82
N LYS A 205 -1.46 10.61 11.17
CA LYS A 205 -1.88 11.99 10.97
C LYS A 205 -1.49 12.42 9.56
N HIS A 206 -2.44 13.00 8.82
CA HIS A 206 -2.14 13.68 7.56
C HIS A 206 -1.67 15.11 7.86
N ALA A 207 -0.40 15.21 8.25
CA ALA A 207 0.21 16.45 8.72
C ALA A 207 0.35 17.51 7.62
N ALA A 208 0.14 18.76 8.00
CA ALA A 208 0.23 19.91 7.12
C ALA A 208 0.70 21.15 7.87
N LYS A 209 1.49 21.96 7.18
CA LYS A 209 2.05 23.22 7.70
C LYS A 209 1.32 24.40 7.12
N PHE A 210 0.97 25.38 7.97
CA PHE A 210 0.37 26.63 7.53
C PHE A 210 0.78 27.78 8.47
N GLY A 211 1.86 28.49 8.10
CA GLY A 211 2.61 29.35 9.03
C GLY A 211 3.34 30.53 8.42
N GLY A 212 3.20 30.80 7.12
CA GLY A 212 3.92 31.86 6.43
C GLY A 212 5.40 31.52 6.18
N ALA A 213 6.17 32.54 5.76
CA ALA A 213 7.51 32.39 5.19
C ALA A 213 8.48 31.52 6.01
N THR A 214 8.50 31.65 7.33
CA THR A 214 9.41 30.90 8.21
C THR A 214 8.69 30.21 9.37
N GLY A 215 7.37 30.00 9.24
CA GLY A 215 6.57 29.28 10.24
C GLY A 215 6.09 30.13 11.43
N ASN A 216 6.32 31.45 11.41
CA ASN A 216 6.04 32.34 12.54
C ASN A 216 4.92 33.38 12.29
N TYR A 217 4.20 33.28 11.17
CA TYR A 217 3.11 34.21 10.83
C TYR A 217 3.53 35.69 10.73
N ASN A 218 4.79 36.00 10.38
CA ASN A 218 5.31 37.37 10.40
C ASN A 218 4.46 38.34 9.58
N ALA A 219 4.13 37.97 8.33
CA ALA A 219 3.35 38.79 7.41
C ALA A 219 1.90 38.99 7.89
N HIS A 220 1.30 37.93 8.42
CA HIS A 220 -0.04 38.01 9.02
C HIS A 220 -0.06 38.91 10.26
N LYS A 221 0.92 38.74 11.16
CA LYS A 221 0.99 39.45 12.44
C LYS A 221 1.24 40.95 12.27
N VAL A 222 2.09 41.35 11.31
CA VAL A 222 2.36 42.77 11.07
C VAL A 222 1.15 43.47 10.44
N ALA A 223 0.43 42.80 9.53
CA ALA A 223 -0.74 43.36 8.88
C ALA A 223 -1.97 43.41 9.81
N PHE A 224 -2.17 42.37 10.61
CA PHE A 224 -3.32 42.23 11.52
C PHE A 224 -2.87 41.68 12.88
N PRO A 225 -2.41 42.56 13.80
CA PRO A 225 -1.78 42.14 15.05
C PRO A 225 -2.73 41.56 16.09
N THR A 226 -4.03 41.85 16.00
CA THR A 226 -5.04 41.41 16.97
C THR A 226 -5.63 40.04 16.64
N ILE A 227 -5.48 39.56 15.41
CA ILE A 227 -5.98 38.25 14.98
C ILE A 227 -5.09 37.14 15.53
N GLN A 228 -5.72 36.09 16.08
CA GLN A 228 -5.05 34.89 16.57
C GLN A 228 -4.74 33.93 15.42
N TRP A 229 -3.74 34.29 14.61
CA TRP A 229 -3.40 33.57 13.37
C TRP A 229 -3.10 32.09 13.54
N ARG A 230 -2.49 31.67 14.66
CA ARG A 230 -2.28 30.24 14.95
C ARG A 230 -3.61 29.49 15.10
N SER A 231 -4.57 30.07 15.80
CA SER A 231 -5.90 29.47 15.98
C SER A 231 -6.66 29.43 14.66
N PHE A 232 -6.56 30.51 13.86
CA PHE A 232 -7.11 30.55 12.50
C PHE A 232 -6.51 29.43 11.63
N SER A 233 -5.19 29.27 11.61
CA SER A 233 -4.53 28.25 10.79
C SER A 233 -4.83 26.83 11.27
N LYS A 234 -4.94 26.62 12.58
CA LYS A 234 -5.39 25.33 13.12
C LYS A 234 -6.81 25.00 12.64
N HIS A 235 -7.75 25.93 12.75
CA HIS A 235 -9.12 25.75 12.25
C HIS A 235 -9.16 25.49 10.74
N PHE A 236 -8.40 26.27 9.96
CA PHE A 236 -8.31 26.09 8.51
C PHE A 236 -7.76 24.71 8.14
N VAL A 237 -6.67 24.28 8.75
CA VAL A 237 -6.03 23.00 8.43
C VAL A 237 -6.85 21.81 8.95
N GLU A 238 -7.35 21.86 10.19
CA GLU A 238 -8.01 20.73 10.83
C GLU A 238 -9.49 20.63 10.48
N ASP A 239 -10.25 21.72 10.58
CA ASP A 239 -11.71 21.67 10.46
C ASP A 239 -12.18 21.86 9.00
N ILE A 240 -11.49 22.71 8.22
CA ILE A 240 -11.87 22.98 6.81
C ILE A 240 -11.24 21.95 5.87
N LEU A 241 -9.93 21.69 6.00
CA LEU A 241 -9.22 20.76 5.12
C LEU A 241 -9.20 19.30 5.63
N GLY A 242 -9.50 19.07 6.92
CA GLY A 242 -9.45 17.74 7.53
C GLY A 242 -8.02 17.19 7.68
N LEU A 243 -7.00 18.04 7.70
CA LEU A 243 -5.60 17.65 7.88
C LEU A 243 -5.19 17.83 9.35
N TYR A 244 -3.95 17.50 9.69
CA TYR A 244 -3.41 17.72 11.03
C TYR A 244 -2.45 18.91 11.03
N HIS A 245 -2.66 19.91 11.88
CA HIS A 245 -1.83 21.11 11.88
C HIS A 245 -0.50 20.88 12.62
N SER A 246 0.59 20.83 11.85
CA SER A 246 1.96 20.78 12.38
C SER A 246 2.38 22.15 12.88
N PHE A 247 2.80 22.24 14.15
CA PHE A 247 3.36 23.46 14.74
C PHE A 247 4.25 23.13 15.95
N PRO A 248 5.37 23.84 16.16
CA PRO A 248 5.97 24.84 15.27
C PRO A 248 6.70 24.19 14.09
N THR A 249 6.84 24.91 12.98
CA THR A 249 7.54 24.44 11.77
C THR A 249 8.57 25.47 11.32
N THR A 250 9.44 25.08 10.39
CA THR A 250 10.22 26.04 9.60
C THR A 250 9.34 26.57 8.45
N GLN A 251 9.94 26.85 7.29
CA GLN A 251 9.18 27.15 6.08
C GLN A 251 8.43 25.93 5.52
N ILE A 252 8.91 24.71 5.82
CA ILE A 252 8.31 23.43 5.39
C ILE A 252 7.71 22.67 6.58
N GLU A 253 6.83 21.72 6.27
CA GLU A 253 6.32 20.70 7.21
C GLU A 253 7.45 19.77 7.68
N HIS A 254 7.24 19.05 8.79
CA HIS A 254 8.24 18.14 9.35
C HIS A 254 8.52 16.94 8.44
N TYR A 255 7.55 16.52 7.62
CA TYR A 255 7.55 15.32 6.78
C TYR A 255 7.67 13.99 7.54
N ASP A 256 7.82 14.00 8.87
CA ASP A 256 7.93 12.79 9.69
C ASP A 256 6.68 11.90 9.63
N HIS A 257 5.49 12.51 9.59
CA HIS A 257 4.24 11.76 9.41
C HIS A 257 4.10 11.17 8.01
N LEU A 258 4.66 11.82 6.97
CA LEU A 258 4.76 11.24 5.64
C LEU A 258 5.76 10.08 5.61
N ALA A 259 6.90 10.22 6.28
CA ALA A 259 7.89 9.14 6.42
C ALA A 259 7.27 7.91 7.09
N ALA A 260 6.53 8.10 8.19
CA ALA A 260 5.80 7.03 8.87
C ALA A 260 4.77 6.33 7.96
N LEU A 261 4.05 7.10 7.14
CA LEU A 261 3.14 6.55 6.13
C LEU A 261 3.89 5.71 5.09
N PHE A 262 5.01 6.21 4.55
CA PHE A 262 5.78 5.49 3.55
C PHE A 262 6.40 4.20 4.11
N ASP A 263 6.81 4.20 5.38
CA ASP A 263 7.26 2.99 6.06
C ASP A 263 6.13 1.99 6.32
N LEU A 264 4.91 2.46 6.60
CA LEU A 264 3.74 1.58 6.66
C LEU A 264 3.47 0.90 5.32
N LEU A 265 3.45 1.66 4.23
CA LEU A 265 3.29 1.12 2.87
C LEU A 265 4.37 0.09 2.53
N LYS A 266 5.62 0.37 2.90
CA LYS A 266 6.76 -0.54 2.72
C LYS A 266 6.57 -1.87 3.47
N ARG A 267 6.06 -1.84 4.71
CA ARG A 267 5.78 -3.07 5.48
C ARG A 267 4.68 -3.89 4.84
N ILE A 268 3.60 -3.26 4.36
CA ILE A 268 2.52 -3.93 3.61
C ILE A 268 3.09 -4.60 2.35
N ASN A 269 3.86 -3.86 1.56
CA ASN A 269 4.48 -4.36 0.35
C ASN A 269 5.44 -5.53 0.63
N THR A 270 6.17 -5.48 1.74
CA THR A 270 7.08 -6.57 2.15
C THR A 270 6.32 -7.86 2.46
N ILE A 271 5.16 -7.77 3.11
CA ILE A 271 4.27 -8.93 3.34
C ILE A 271 3.78 -9.51 2.00
N LEU A 272 3.46 -8.64 1.02
CA LEU A 272 3.03 -9.09 -0.30
C LEU A 272 4.16 -9.70 -1.14
N ILE A 273 5.41 -9.23 -0.99
CA ILE A 273 6.57 -9.86 -1.62
C ILE A 273 6.73 -11.29 -1.12
N ASP A 274 6.66 -11.46 0.20
CA ASP A 274 6.73 -12.77 0.87
C ASP A 274 5.61 -13.69 0.38
N PHE A 275 4.37 -13.19 0.32
CA PHE A 275 3.22 -13.91 -0.23
C PHE A 275 3.44 -14.34 -1.69
N ASN A 276 3.90 -13.43 -2.56
CA ASN A 276 4.12 -13.74 -3.97
C ASN A 276 5.17 -14.85 -4.15
N ARG A 277 6.23 -14.84 -3.33
CA ARG A 277 7.30 -15.86 -3.36
C ARG A 277 6.82 -17.23 -2.90
N ASP A 278 6.02 -17.27 -1.84
CA ASP A 278 5.45 -18.53 -1.36
C ASP A 278 4.47 -19.12 -2.37
N ILE A 279 3.58 -18.30 -2.96
CA ILE A 279 2.68 -18.76 -4.02
C ILE A 279 3.45 -19.23 -5.25
N TRP A 280 4.49 -18.50 -5.67
CA TRP A 280 5.38 -18.92 -6.75
C TRP A 280 5.99 -20.31 -6.45
N THR A 281 6.43 -20.52 -5.21
CA THR A 281 7.02 -21.79 -4.77
C THR A 281 5.97 -22.90 -4.75
N TYR A 282 4.76 -22.66 -4.27
CA TYR A 282 3.66 -23.64 -4.32
C TYR A 282 3.29 -24.01 -5.76
N ILE A 283 3.29 -23.06 -6.70
CA ILE A 283 3.11 -23.35 -8.13
C ILE A 283 4.27 -24.21 -8.65
N SER A 284 5.52 -23.90 -8.27
CA SER A 284 6.70 -24.69 -8.66
C SER A 284 6.71 -26.12 -8.09
N MET A 285 6.01 -26.36 -6.97
CA MET A 285 5.84 -27.69 -6.37
C MET A 285 4.59 -28.43 -6.90
N ASP A 286 3.92 -27.87 -7.91
CA ASP A 286 2.68 -28.36 -8.49
C ASP A 286 1.50 -28.41 -7.50
N TYR A 287 1.55 -27.70 -6.36
CA TYR A 287 0.41 -27.58 -5.44
C TYR A 287 -0.72 -26.76 -6.06
N PHE A 288 -0.36 -25.89 -7.00
CA PHE A 288 -1.31 -25.19 -7.85
C PHE A 288 -0.97 -25.38 -9.31
N LYS A 289 -2.00 -25.75 -10.09
CA LYS A 289 -2.01 -25.55 -11.55
C LYS A 289 -2.55 -24.14 -11.84
N GLN A 290 -2.41 -23.68 -13.09
CA GLN A 290 -2.88 -22.36 -13.50
C GLN A 290 -3.90 -22.47 -14.63
N ARG A 291 -5.00 -21.71 -14.53
CA ARG A 291 -5.99 -21.55 -15.61
C ARG A 291 -5.33 -20.88 -16.81
N ILE A 292 -5.52 -21.46 -17.99
CA ILE A 292 -5.05 -20.92 -19.27
C ILE A 292 -6.25 -20.27 -19.96
N LYS A 293 -6.09 -19.04 -20.46
CA LYS A 293 -7.07 -18.45 -21.37
C LYS A 293 -6.73 -18.86 -22.80
N GLU A 294 -7.73 -19.25 -23.59
CA GLU A 294 -7.53 -19.60 -25.00
C GLU A 294 -6.80 -18.46 -25.74
N GLY A 295 -5.68 -18.79 -26.39
CA GLY A 295 -4.81 -17.84 -27.11
C GLY A 295 -3.67 -17.22 -26.29
N GLU A 296 -3.56 -17.43 -24.97
CA GLU A 296 -2.38 -17.02 -24.21
C GLU A 296 -1.17 -17.92 -24.51
N VAL A 297 -0.06 -17.32 -24.93
CA VAL A 297 1.22 -18.03 -25.17
C VAL A 297 2.06 -17.95 -23.89
N GLY A 298 2.24 -19.08 -23.21
CA GLY A 298 3.01 -19.14 -21.95
C GLY A 298 4.54 -19.15 -22.10
N SER A 299 5.05 -19.57 -23.27
CA SER A 299 6.47 -19.49 -23.64
C SER A 299 6.60 -19.44 -25.16
N SER A 300 7.54 -18.64 -25.68
CA SER A 300 7.82 -18.54 -27.12
C SER A 300 8.42 -19.81 -27.73
N ALA A 301 8.92 -20.74 -26.90
CA ALA A 301 9.59 -21.97 -27.34
C ALA A 301 8.99 -23.26 -26.77
N MET A 302 8.22 -23.20 -25.66
CA MET A 302 7.70 -24.38 -24.97
C MET A 302 6.17 -24.34 -24.87
N PRO A 303 5.43 -25.02 -25.77
CA PRO A 303 3.97 -24.91 -25.88
C PRO A 303 3.17 -25.32 -24.64
N HIS A 304 3.75 -26.13 -23.75
CA HIS A 304 3.11 -26.65 -22.54
C HIS A 304 3.36 -25.79 -21.28
N LYS A 305 4.24 -24.79 -21.34
CA LYS A 305 4.73 -24.08 -20.15
C LYS A 305 3.77 -22.96 -19.73
N VAL A 306 3.22 -23.05 -18.52
CA VAL A 306 2.39 -22.01 -17.89
C VAL A 306 3.15 -21.43 -16.71
N ASN A 307 3.44 -20.12 -16.74
CA ASN A 307 4.31 -19.45 -15.77
C ASN A 307 3.52 -18.55 -14.81
N PRO A 308 3.91 -18.45 -13.54
CA PRO A 308 3.28 -17.58 -12.54
C PRO A 308 3.60 -16.08 -12.74
N ILE A 309 3.51 -15.59 -13.98
CA ILE A 309 3.98 -14.25 -14.39
C ILE A 309 3.28 -13.10 -13.66
N ASP A 310 2.04 -13.32 -13.21
CA ASP A 310 1.28 -12.30 -12.52
C ASP A 310 1.85 -12.07 -11.10
N PHE A 311 2.32 -13.13 -10.40
CA PHE A 311 3.01 -13.01 -9.11
C PHE A 311 4.42 -12.45 -9.26
N GLU A 312 5.16 -12.86 -10.30
CA GLU A 312 6.50 -12.32 -10.61
C GLU A 312 6.44 -10.82 -10.96
N ASN A 313 5.41 -10.42 -11.71
CA ASN A 313 5.16 -9.01 -12.02
C ASN A 313 4.86 -8.20 -10.76
N SER A 314 4.06 -8.78 -9.84
CA SER A 314 3.75 -8.15 -8.57
C SER A 314 5.00 -7.96 -7.71
N GLU A 315 5.78 -9.03 -7.50
CA GLU A 315 7.03 -8.99 -6.74
C GLU A 315 7.99 -7.90 -7.25
N GLY A 316 8.24 -7.86 -8.56
CA GLY A 316 9.15 -6.87 -9.16
C GLY A 316 8.68 -5.42 -8.94
N ASN A 317 7.38 -5.16 -9.08
CA ASN A 317 6.82 -3.82 -8.84
C ASN A 317 6.89 -3.42 -7.36
N LEU A 318 6.65 -4.35 -6.43
CA LEU A 318 6.76 -4.07 -4.99
C LEU A 318 8.21 -3.72 -4.59
N GLY A 319 9.21 -4.35 -5.21
CA GLY A 319 10.61 -3.99 -5.03
C GLY A 319 10.91 -2.54 -5.43
N ILE A 320 10.45 -2.11 -6.60
CA ILE A 320 10.60 -0.71 -7.07
C ILE A 320 9.84 0.26 -6.16
N ALA A 321 8.61 -0.08 -5.78
CA ALA A 321 7.83 0.74 -4.86
C ALA A 321 8.57 0.96 -3.54
N ASN A 322 9.10 -0.11 -2.93
CA ASN A 322 9.81 -0.04 -1.66
C ASN A 322 11.09 0.78 -1.74
N ALA A 323 11.87 0.66 -2.82
CA ALA A 323 13.08 1.46 -3.01
C ALA A 323 12.77 2.98 -3.02
N LEU A 324 11.67 3.37 -3.68
CA LEU A 324 11.24 4.76 -3.72
C LEU A 324 10.64 5.22 -2.38
N LEU A 325 9.82 4.39 -1.72
CA LEU A 325 9.26 4.69 -0.39
C LEU A 325 10.36 4.90 0.64
N GLU A 326 11.41 4.08 0.60
CA GLU A 326 12.58 4.22 1.48
C GLU A 326 13.34 5.52 1.21
N HIS A 327 13.57 5.86 -0.07
CA HIS A 327 14.17 7.14 -0.42
C HIS A 327 13.34 8.32 0.11
N LEU A 328 12.03 8.30 -0.11
CA LEU A 328 11.11 9.36 0.33
C LEU A 328 11.11 9.50 1.86
N SER A 329 10.95 8.40 2.59
CA SER A 329 10.94 8.38 4.07
C SER A 329 12.23 8.96 4.63
N ARG A 330 13.39 8.55 4.09
CA ARG A 330 14.70 9.00 4.60
C ARG A 330 15.05 10.42 4.20
N LYS A 331 14.71 10.85 2.98
CA LYS A 331 15.23 12.09 2.39
C LYS A 331 14.37 13.32 2.70
N LEU A 332 13.05 13.17 2.84
CA LEU A 332 12.15 14.32 2.99
C LEU A 332 12.34 15.07 4.32
N PRO A 333 12.45 14.42 5.50
CA PRO A 333 12.58 15.12 6.78
C PRO A 333 13.91 15.89 6.97
N VAL A 334 14.86 15.75 6.05
CA VAL A 334 16.17 16.40 6.13
C VAL A 334 16.25 17.56 5.14
N SER A 335 16.32 18.77 5.68
CA SER A 335 16.43 20.02 4.93
C SER A 335 17.39 20.98 5.63
N ARG A 336 18.24 21.69 4.88
CA ARG A 336 19.23 22.60 5.47
C ARG A 336 18.56 23.84 6.07
N LEU A 337 18.91 24.17 7.31
CA LEU A 337 18.40 25.36 8.04
C LEU A 337 16.85 25.41 8.03
N GLN A 338 16.27 26.57 7.70
CA GLN A 338 14.81 26.72 7.63
C GLN A 338 14.19 26.04 6.41
N ARG A 339 15.01 25.66 5.41
CA ARG A 339 14.75 24.73 4.29
C ARG A 339 15.80 24.90 3.18
N ASP A 340 16.00 23.83 2.42
CA ASP A 340 16.40 23.87 1.02
C ASP A 340 15.24 23.37 0.13
N LEU A 341 15.35 23.50 -1.20
CA LEU A 341 14.26 23.18 -2.14
C LEU A 341 14.35 21.77 -2.75
N THR A 342 15.22 20.90 -2.20
CA THR A 342 15.43 19.56 -2.77
C THR A 342 14.20 18.65 -2.61
N ASP A 343 13.34 18.93 -1.64
CA ASP A 343 12.06 18.26 -1.40
C ASP A 343 11.04 18.50 -2.53
N SER A 344 11.05 19.68 -3.15
CA SER A 344 10.05 20.07 -4.18
C SER A 344 9.98 19.08 -5.35
N THR A 345 11.13 18.74 -5.95
CA THR A 345 11.18 17.77 -7.06
C THR A 345 10.93 16.34 -6.58
N VAL A 346 11.34 16.01 -5.35
CA VAL A 346 11.17 14.68 -4.77
C VAL A 346 9.69 14.40 -4.49
N LEU A 347 8.92 15.37 -3.99
CA LEU A 347 7.50 15.22 -3.72
C LEU A 347 6.66 14.98 -4.99
N ARG A 348 7.12 15.43 -6.17
CA ARG A 348 6.46 15.11 -7.45
C ARG A 348 6.50 13.62 -7.79
N ASN A 349 7.33 12.84 -7.10
CA ASN A 349 7.46 11.40 -7.30
C ASN A 349 6.64 10.57 -6.30
N VAL A 350 5.88 11.18 -5.38
CA VAL A 350 5.11 10.43 -4.38
C VAL A 350 4.10 9.47 -5.02
N GLY A 351 3.50 9.82 -6.16
CA GLY A 351 2.57 8.93 -6.87
C GLY A 351 3.22 7.69 -7.48
N VAL A 352 4.52 7.71 -7.73
CA VAL A 352 5.24 6.61 -8.42
C VAL A 352 5.24 5.31 -7.61
N PRO A 353 5.61 5.26 -6.31
CA PRO A 353 5.49 4.04 -5.52
C PRO A 353 4.05 3.59 -5.30
N PHE A 354 3.08 4.51 -5.24
CA PHE A 354 1.65 4.15 -5.20
C PHE A 354 1.23 3.41 -6.48
N ALA A 355 1.66 3.91 -7.64
CA ALA A 355 1.39 3.29 -8.93
C ALA A 355 1.99 1.88 -9.04
N HIS A 356 3.26 1.71 -8.67
CA HIS A 356 3.87 0.38 -8.63
C HIS A 356 3.17 -0.57 -7.66
N THR A 357 2.77 -0.08 -6.48
CA THR A 357 2.01 -0.89 -5.52
C THR A 357 0.64 -1.29 -6.05
N LEU A 358 -0.08 -0.38 -6.74
CA LEU A 358 -1.37 -0.68 -7.35
C LEU A 358 -1.27 -1.70 -8.50
N ILE A 359 -0.22 -1.58 -9.33
CA ILE A 359 0.10 -2.58 -10.35
C ILE A 359 0.30 -3.95 -9.71
N ALA A 360 1.06 -4.00 -8.61
CA ALA A 360 1.34 -5.23 -7.89
C ALA A 360 0.08 -5.87 -7.30
N ILE A 361 -0.76 -5.09 -6.60
CA ILE A 361 -2.04 -5.56 -6.06
C ILE A 361 -2.91 -6.16 -7.18
N THR A 362 -3.04 -5.44 -8.30
CA THR A 362 -3.83 -5.89 -9.46
C THR A 362 -3.26 -7.19 -10.04
N SER A 363 -1.94 -7.31 -10.15
CA SER A 363 -1.28 -8.50 -10.67
C SER A 363 -1.42 -9.69 -9.70
N THR A 364 -1.27 -9.50 -8.39
CA THR A 364 -1.51 -10.55 -7.39
C THR A 364 -2.95 -11.04 -7.44
N LEU A 365 -3.95 -10.15 -7.49
CA LEU A 365 -5.36 -10.53 -7.63
C LEU A 365 -5.60 -11.40 -8.88
N LYS A 366 -5.07 -10.97 -10.02
CA LYS A 366 -5.16 -11.73 -11.27
C LYS A 366 -4.49 -13.11 -11.17
N GLY A 367 -3.35 -13.20 -10.50
CA GLY A 367 -2.67 -14.46 -10.22
C GLY A 367 -3.51 -15.40 -9.36
N LEU A 368 -4.15 -14.87 -8.31
CA LEU A 368 -5.02 -15.64 -7.42
C LEU A 368 -6.26 -16.20 -8.14
N ASP A 369 -6.84 -15.46 -9.08
CA ASP A 369 -7.99 -15.93 -9.87
C ASP A 369 -7.64 -17.06 -10.86
N LYS A 370 -6.35 -17.26 -11.13
CA LYS A 370 -5.85 -18.33 -12.00
C LYS A 370 -5.48 -19.61 -11.25
N LEU A 371 -5.39 -19.59 -9.93
CA LEU A 371 -4.99 -20.78 -9.17
C LEU A 371 -6.04 -21.89 -9.27
N ILE A 372 -5.58 -23.11 -9.56
CA ILE A 372 -6.35 -24.35 -9.47
C ILE A 372 -5.62 -25.25 -8.49
N LEU A 373 -6.25 -25.56 -7.36
CA LEU A 373 -5.69 -26.44 -6.35
C LEU A 373 -5.46 -27.85 -6.91
N ASN A 374 -4.29 -28.42 -6.63
CA ASN A 374 -3.92 -29.79 -7.01
C ASN A 374 -3.82 -30.67 -5.75
N GLN A 375 -4.97 -31.05 -5.18
CA GLN A 375 -5.04 -31.78 -3.91
C GLN A 375 -4.25 -33.09 -3.94
N ASP A 376 -4.27 -33.82 -5.06
CA ASP A 376 -3.55 -35.08 -5.23
C ASP A 376 -2.05 -34.89 -4.97
N LYS A 377 -1.44 -33.81 -5.47
CA LYS A 377 -0.02 -33.55 -5.26
C LYS A 377 0.32 -33.21 -3.80
N LEU A 378 -0.56 -32.48 -3.11
CA LEU A 378 -0.38 -32.21 -1.68
C LEU A 378 -0.47 -33.50 -0.86
N TYR A 379 -1.41 -34.38 -1.22
CA TYR A 379 -1.57 -35.69 -0.60
C TYR A 379 -0.34 -36.57 -0.85
N ASP A 380 0.13 -36.66 -2.09
CA ASP A 380 1.31 -37.46 -2.44
C ASP A 380 2.55 -37.02 -1.66
N ASP A 381 2.79 -35.70 -1.56
CA ASP A 381 3.93 -35.16 -0.80
C ASP A 381 3.83 -35.51 0.70
N LEU A 382 2.64 -35.47 1.30
CA LEU A 382 2.43 -35.90 2.68
C LEU A 382 2.65 -37.41 2.84
N HIS A 383 2.05 -38.20 1.96
CA HIS A 383 2.12 -39.66 1.97
C HIS A 383 3.55 -40.18 1.76
N ASP A 384 4.37 -39.44 1.04
CA ASP A 384 5.78 -39.77 0.82
C ASP A 384 6.71 -39.40 1.99
N ASN A 385 6.21 -38.67 3.01
CA ASN A 385 7.01 -38.09 4.08
C ASN A 385 6.55 -38.50 5.49
N TRP A 386 6.36 -39.81 5.74
CA TRP A 386 5.99 -40.34 7.07
C TRP A 386 6.97 -40.00 8.20
N ALA A 387 8.19 -39.57 7.88
CA ALA A 387 9.14 -39.07 8.88
C ALA A 387 8.57 -37.95 9.76
N VAL A 388 7.61 -37.16 9.25
CA VAL A 388 7.06 -36.00 9.96
C VAL A 388 6.17 -36.38 11.15
N VAL A 389 5.61 -37.60 11.19
CA VAL A 389 4.83 -38.06 12.36
C VAL A 389 5.71 -38.45 13.56
N ALA A 390 7.04 -38.53 13.36
CA ALA A 390 7.98 -38.84 14.43
C ALA A 390 7.85 -37.85 15.60
N GLU A 391 7.61 -36.57 15.33
CA GLU A 391 7.41 -35.57 16.38
C GLU A 391 6.19 -35.90 17.26
N ALA A 392 5.07 -36.30 16.66
CA ALA A 392 3.87 -36.68 17.39
C ALA A 392 4.11 -37.92 18.27
N ILE A 393 4.73 -38.96 17.69
CA ILE A 393 5.02 -40.21 18.39
C ILE A 393 5.96 -39.97 19.58
N GLN A 394 7.06 -39.22 19.40
CA GLN A 394 7.95 -38.93 20.53
C GLN A 394 7.22 -38.15 21.64
N THR A 395 6.28 -37.28 21.29
CA THR A 395 5.58 -36.41 22.23
C THR A 395 4.60 -37.23 23.07
N ILE A 396 3.89 -38.16 22.45
CA ILE A 396 3.02 -39.11 23.15
C ILE A 396 3.86 -40.06 24.03
N LEU A 397 5.00 -40.54 23.55
CA LEU A 397 5.89 -41.37 24.38
C LEU A 397 6.45 -40.60 25.59
N ARG A 398 6.71 -39.29 25.46
CA ARG A 398 7.05 -38.41 26.59
C ARG A 398 5.90 -38.30 27.59
N ARG A 399 4.66 -38.16 27.11
CA ARG A 399 3.44 -38.13 27.96
C ARG A 399 3.35 -39.38 28.84
N GLU A 400 3.69 -40.54 28.27
CA GLU A 400 3.67 -41.85 28.97
C GLU A 400 4.94 -42.15 29.78
N GLY A 401 5.91 -41.24 29.84
CA GLY A 401 7.15 -41.44 30.59
C GLY A 401 8.09 -42.51 29.99
N TYR A 402 7.98 -42.82 28.70
CA TYR A 402 8.86 -43.76 28.03
C TYR A 402 10.32 -43.24 28.03
N PRO A 403 11.34 -44.08 28.31
CA PRO A 403 12.73 -43.63 28.41
C PRO A 403 13.33 -43.25 27.05
N ASN A 404 14.04 -42.11 26.99
CA ASN A 404 14.78 -41.63 25.81
C ASN A 404 14.00 -41.70 24.48
N PRO A 405 12.77 -41.14 24.41
CA PRO A 405 11.89 -41.33 23.26
C PRO A 405 12.45 -40.64 22.01
N TYR A 406 13.17 -39.52 22.16
CA TYR A 406 13.80 -38.84 21.04
C TYR A 406 14.90 -39.70 20.41
N GLU A 407 15.75 -40.34 21.22
CA GLU A 407 16.83 -41.20 20.77
C GLU A 407 16.30 -42.44 20.07
N ALA A 408 15.22 -43.04 20.58
CA ALA A 408 14.54 -44.15 19.95
C ALA A 408 14.06 -43.80 18.52
N LEU A 409 13.46 -42.62 18.34
CA LEU A 409 13.00 -42.17 17.02
C LEU A 409 14.12 -41.63 16.13
N LYS A 410 15.19 -41.08 16.71
CA LYS A 410 16.38 -40.66 15.96
C LYS A 410 17.08 -41.87 15.32
N GLY A 411 17.09 -43.02 16.00
CA GLY A 411 17.59 -44.28 15.46
C GLY A 411 16.80 -44.77 14.24
N LEU A 412 15.47 -44.59 14.25
CA LEU A 412 14.59 -44.92 13.12
C LEU A 412 14.75 -43.94 11.95
N THR A 413 14.82 -42.65 12.26
CA THR A 413 14.71 -41.58 11.25
C THR A 413 16.02 -41.21 10.57
N ARG A 414 17.18 -41.63 11.12
CA ARG A 414 18.51 -41.45 10.53
C ARG A 414 19.05 -42.73 9.90
N THR A 415 18.19 -43.43 9.18
CA THR A 415 18.59 -44.56 8.34
C THR A 415 18.59 -44.11 6.87
N TYR A 416 19.36 -44.77 6.00
CA TYR A 416 19.31 -44.51 4.54
C TYR A 416 18.04 -45.09 3.87
N GLN A 417 17.08 -45.58 4.65
CA GLN A 417 15.84 -46.17 4.16
C GLN A 417 14.72 -45.12 4.12
N LYS A 418 13.85 -45.20 3.10
CA LYS A 418 12.65 -44.35 3.02
C LYS A 418 11.73 -44.70 4.18
N ILE A 419 11.37 -43.70 4.97
CA ILE A 419 10.43 -43.85 6.09
C ILE A 419 9.03 -43.79 5.50
N ASN A 420 8.33 -44.91 5.52
CA ASN A 420 6.94 -45.05 5.08
C ASN A 420 6.07 -45.55 6.26
N GLU A 421 4.77 -45.69 6.01
CA GLU A 421 3.79 -46.20 6.99
C GLU A 421 4.25 -47.50 7.66
N GLN A 422 4.69 -48.47 6.85
CA GLN A 422 5.09 -49.79 7.35
C GLN A 422 6.26 -49.67 8.34
N VAL A 423 7.29 -48.89 8.01
CA VAL A 423 8.46 -48.67 8.89
C VAL A 423 8.04 -48.03 10.21
N ILE A 424 7.12 -47.05 10.19
CA ILE A 424 6.58 -46.43 11.40
C ILE A 424 5.77 -47.44 12.22
N HIS A 425 4.91 -48.24 11.59
CA HIS A 425 4.09 -49.24 12.28
C HIS A 425 4.93 -50.37 12.90
N GLU A 426 5.97 -50.83 12.21
CA GLU A 426 6.94 -51.81 12.73
C GLU A 426 7.68 -51.25 13.95
N PHE A 427 8.13 -49.99 13.88
CA PHE A 427 8.70 -49.32 15.04
C PHE A 427 7.71 -49.27 16.22
N ILE A 428 6.47 -48.83 16.00
CA ILE A 428 5.44 -48.76 17.04
C ILE A 428 5.18 -50.16 17.65
N ASN A 429 5.14 -51.21 16.84
CA ASN A 429 4.97 -52.59 17.32
C ASN A 429 6.11 -53.04 18.24
N SER A 430 7.34 -52.60 17.98
CA SER A 430 8.52 -52.91 18.80
C SER A 430 8.54 -52.22 20.16
N LEU A 431 7.73 -51.17 20.36
CA LEU A 431 7.66 -50.44 21.63
C LEU A 431 7.06 -51.32 22.74
N THR A 432 7.67 -51.27 23.92
CA THR A 432 7.17 -51.92 25.14
C THR A 432 6.15 -51.02 25.85
N VAL A 433 5.00 -50.82 25.21
CA VAL A 433 3.86 -50.00 25.68
C VAL A 433 2.55 -50.75 25.49
N SER A 434 1.44 -50.24 26.05
CA SER A 434 0.14 -50.91 25.97
C SER A 434 -0.38 -50.99 24.52
N ASP A 435 -1.25 -51.96 24.24
CA ASP A 435 -1.83 -52.14 22.90
C ASP A 435 -2.77 -50.98 22.55
N GLU A 436 -3.43 -50.37 23.53
CA GLU A 436 -4.24 -49.15 23.36
C GLU A 436 -3.36 -47.99 22.90
N LEU A 437 -2.18 -47.81 23.51
CA LEU A 437 -1.25 -46.76 23.09
C LEU A 437 -0.69 -47.03 21.69
N LYS A 438 -0.40 -48.30 21.36
CA LYS A 438 0.03 -48.66 19.99
C LYS A 438 -1.06 -48.33 18.96
N ALA A 439 -2.32 -48.56 19.30
CA ALA A 439 -3.44 -48.20 18.44
C ALA A 439 -3.57 -46.67 18.28
N GLU A 440 -3.42 -45.91 19.38
CA GLU A 440 -3.39 -44.44 19.34
C GLU A 440 -2.26 -43.93 18.43
N LEU A 441 -1.04 -44.44 18.58
CA LEU A 441 0.12 -44.03 17.79
C LEU A 441 -0.02 -44.37 16.30
N LYS A 442 -0.57 -45.55 15.97
CA LYS A 442 -0.80 -45.97 14.57
C LYS A 442 -1.94 -45.22 13.88
N ALA A 443 -2.82 -44.58 14.64
CA ALA A 443 -3.86 -43.73 14.06
C ALA A 443 -3.31 -42.40 13.52
N ILE A 444 -2.05 -42.03 13.85
CA ILE A 444 -1.43 -40.79 13.43
C ILE A 444 -0.87 -40.95 12.02
N THR A 445 -1.30 -40.08 11.11
CA THR A 445 -0.83 -40.02 9.73
C THR A 445 -0.35 -38.61 9.40
N PRO A 446 0.48 -38.43 8.35
CA PRO A 446 0.86 -37.09 7.89
C PRO A 446 -0.35 -36.19 7.58
N GLU A 447 -1.45 -36.75 7.11
CA GLU A 447 -2.66 -36.01 6.71
C GLU A 447 -3.48 -35.53 7.92
N ASN A 448 -3.46 -36.27 9.04
CA ASN A 448 -4.24 -35.91 10.22
C ASN A 448 -3.42 -35.21 11.32
N TYR A 449 -2.08 -35.25 11.27
CA TYR A 449 -1.19 -34.53 12.18
C TYR A 449 -1.04 -33.05 11.79
N THR A 450 -2.16 -32.32 11.74
CA THR A 450 -2.24 -30.92 11.28
C THR A 450 -2.56 -29.91 12.39
N GLY A 451 -2.56 -30.34 13.66
CA GLY A 451 -2.80 -29.47 14.82
C GLY A 451 -4.26 -29.06 15.02
N GLY A 452 -4.46 -28.03 15.85
CA GLY A 452 -5.79 -27.50 16.22
C GLY A 452 -6.40 -26.56 15.18
N ASP A 453 -7.64 -26.12 15.43
CA ASP A 453 -8.27 -25.09 14.60
C ASP A 453 -7.55 -23.74 14.75
N TYR A 454 -7.44 -23.02 13.64
CA TYR A 454 -6.77 -21.72 13.54
C TYR A 454 -7.72 -20.60 13.14
N LEU A 455 -9.01 -20.91 12.92
CA LEU A 455 -10.05 -19.93 12.58
C LEU A 455 -10.74 -19.32 13.80
N ASP A 456 -10.52 -19.87 15.00
CA ASP A 456 -11.17 -19.45 16.27
C ASP A 456 -10.54 -18.20 16.94
N TYR A 457 -9.91 -17.30 16.17
CA TYR A 457 -9.37 -16.02 16.66
C TYR A 457 -9.69 -14.84 15.73
#